data_AF-A0A440V3W6-F1
#
_entry.id   AF-A0A440V3W6-F1
#
_cell.length_a   1.000
_cell.length_b   1.000
_cell.length_c   1.000
_cell.angle_alpha   90.00
_cell.angle_beta   90.00
_cell.angle_gamma   90.00
#
_symmetry.space_group_name_H-M   'P 1'
#
loop_
_entity.id
_entity.type
_entity.pdbx_description
1 polymer ?
#
loop_
_entity_poly.entity_id
_entity_poly.type
_entity_poly.pdbx_seq_one_letter_code
_entity_poly.pdbx_strand_id
1 'polypeptide(L)'
;MKRVLAQNAVRLMLGGVTACLLTVVDIPNPIAPFSLVSQARAATEVSISTFYEDLSSHGDWVSYHGATVFVPVDVPDDWRPYTLGHWVYTEEYGWLWVSDEPFGWATYHYGRWGYADDIGWYWVPGTRWAPAWVTWRRDREHIIWAPLPPRRDPDLISIEVTFDTTPDYYWVVVPSREFLAADVSVAVIRDRSEFVRIVEAAQPAGDVTIQNNVVINKVIDVDVIEKETDQNVTAVKVSKTDAPEQSGKLENDTVAVFEGEVKADPKAKPAKLKDIEQVKQVQAGRKSKPTEGARADGAEPEETAKPEQ
;
A
#
# COMPACT_ATOMS: atom_id res chain seq x y z
N MET A 1 51.58 9.34 47.70
CA MET A 1 52.04 10.66 48.19
C MET A 1 53.23 11.12 47.35
N LYS A 2 53.16 12.36 46.82
CA LYS A 2 54.24 13.21 46.25
C LYS A 2 55.03 12.62 45.05
N ARG A 3 54.65 12.97 43.81
CA ARG A 3 55.13 14.12 42.99
C ARG A 3 56.66 14.21 42.86
N VAL A 4 57.17 14.44 41.65
CA VAL A 4 57.95 15.65 41.24
C VAL A 4 59.01 15.34 40.14
N LEU A 5 58.89 16.08 39.02
CA LEU A 5 59.88 16.71 38.11
C LEU A 5 61.00 15.86 37.47
N ALA A 6 61.13 15.81 36.14
CA ALA A 6 61.55 16.83 35.17
C ALA A 6 63.06 16.79 34.85
N GLN A 7 63.30 16.78 33.53
CA GLN A 7 64.51 16.87 32.72
C GLN A 7 65.79 17.42 33.36
N ASN A 8 66.92 16.76 33.05
CA ASN A 8 68.19 17.43 32.82
C ASN A 8 68.98 16.71 31.71
N ALA A 9 69.64 17.52 30.90
CA ALA A 9 70.26 17.18 29.64
C ALA A 9 71.77 16.88 29.77
N VAL A 10 72.38 16.58 28.60
CA VAL A 10 73.75 16.96 28.18
C VAL A 10 74.84 15.85 28.18
N ARG A 11 75.11 15.38 26.95
CA ARG A 11 76.43 15.32 26.22
C ARG A 11 77.25 14.02 26.08
N LEU A 12 77.83 13.98 24.87
CA LEU A 12 79.08 13.35 24.39
C LEU A 12 79.07 11.83 24.21
N MET A 13 79.72 11.22 23.21
CA MET A 13 80.24 11.56 21.87
C MET A 13 80.91 10.25 21.40
N LEU A 14 80.96 10.06 20.07
CA LEU A 14 81.82 9.13 19.32
C LEU A 14 81.54 7.62 19.36
N GLY A 15 81.39 7.07 18.14
CA GLY A 15 82.13 5.87 17.73
C GLY A 15 81.27 4.79 17.09
N GLY A 16 81.29 4.69 15.77
CA GLY A 16 80.78 3.50 15.08
C GLY A 16 80.24 3.77 13.69
N VAL A 17 81.14 3.96 12.73
CA VAL A 17 80.81 3.89 11.30
C VAL A 17 80.52 2.42 10.97
N THR A 18 79.32 2.10 10.50
CA THR A 18 79.08 0.88 9.73
C THR A 18 78.12 1.22 8.61
N ALA A 19 78.65 1.23 7.39
CA ALA A 19 77.91 1.45 6.18
C ALA A 19 77.09 0.18 5.85
N CYS A 20 75.77 0.27 6.02
CA CYS A 20 74.83 -0.65 5.37
C CYS A 20 74.14 0.12 4.25
N LEU A 21 74.35 -0.32 3.00
CA LEU A 21 73.57 0.11 1.85
C LEU A 21 72.09 -0.20 2.14
N LEU A 22 71.28 0.84 2.31
CA LEU A 22 69.83 0.75 2.28
C LEU A 22 69.39 0.83 0.82
N THR A 23 68.85 -0.28 0.30
CA THR A 23 68.07 -0.27 -0.93
C THR A 23 66.81 0.57 -0.69
N VAL A 24 66.68 1.70 -1.39
CA VAL A 24 65.45 2.49 -1.43
C VAL A 24 64.38 1.64 -2.12
N VAL A 25 63.41 1.15 -1.34
CA VAL A 25 62.18 0.58 -1.88
C VAL A 25 61.27 1.77 -2.16
N ASP A 26 61.10 2.09 -3.43
CA ASP A 26 60.19 3.15 -3.88
C ASP A 26 58.75 2.65 -3.67
N ILE A 27 58.06 3.18 -2.65
CA ILE A 27 56.64 2.91 -2.41
C ILE A 27 55.86 3.94 -3.22
N PRO A 28 55.18 3.59 -4.32
CA PRO A 28 54.36 4.55 -5.03
C PRO A 28 53.17 4.91 -4.13
N ASN A 29 53.14 6.16 -3.69
CA ASN A 29 52.05 6.77 -2.96
C ASN A 29 50.90 7.07 -3.95
N PRO A 30 49.74 6.40 -3.89
CA PRO A 30 48.63 6.80 -4.73
C PRO A 30 47.91 7.97 -4.06
N ILE A 31 48.30 9.20 -4.41
CA ILE A 31 47.44 10.37 -4.19
C ILE A 31 46.32 10.28 -5.23
N ALA A 32 45.28 9.51 -4.93
CA ALA A 32 44.02 9.63 -5.65
C ALA A 32 43.33 10.91 -5.15
N PRO A 33 42.92 11.84 -6.02
CA PRO A 33 42.04 12.92 -5.59
C PRO A 33 40.70 12.28 -5.21
N PHE A 34 40.35 12.35 -3.92
CA PHE A 34 38.99 12.10 -3.47
C PHE A 34 38.09 13.10 -4.19
N SER A 35 37.45 12.65 -5.26
CA SER A 35 36.35 13.36 -5.89
C SER A 35 35.19 13.30 -4.91
N LEU A 36 35.04 14.32 -4.07
CA LEU A 36 33.76 14.65 -3.44
C LEU A 36 32.84 15.20 -4.53
N VAL A 37 32.47 14.35 -5.49
CA VAL A 37 31.22 14.56 -6.20
C VAL A 37 30.17 14.30 -5.14
N SER A 38 29.73 15.38 -4.50
CA SER A 38 28.40 15.42 -3.90
C SER A 38 27.46 14.98 -5.03
N GLN A 39 27.07 13.70 -5.02
CA GLN A 39 25.92 13.25 -5.77
C GLN A 39 24.74 13.97 -5.13
N ALA A 40 24.45 15.17 -5.62
CA ALA A 40 23.08 15.61 -5.70
C ALA A 40 22.39 14.51 -6.52
N ARG A 41 21.80 13.52 -5.83
CA ARG A 41 20.75 12.70 -6.41
C ARG A 41 19.74 13.73 -6.88
N ALA A 42 19.65 13.91 -8.20
CA ALA A 42 18.46 14.50 -8.76
C ALA A 42 17.33 13.62 -8.23
N ALA A 43 16.52 14.15 -7.32
CA ALA A 43 15.23 13.56 -7.04
C ALA A 43 14.55 13.53 -8.40
N THR A 44 14.49 12.35 -9.01
CA THR A 44 13.75 12.15 -10.26
C THR A 44 12.35 12.64 -9.94
N GLU A 45 11.92 13.72 -10.57
CA GLU A 45 10.57 14.24 -10.34
C GLU A 45 9.58 13.20 -10.87
N VAL A 46 9.08 12.34 -9.98
CA VAL A 46 8.09 11.32 -10.32
C VAL A 46 6.81 12.04 -10.75
N SER A 47 6.35 11.74 -11.97
CA SER A 47 5.11 12.29 -12.51
C SER A 47 4.05 11.20 -12.68
N ILE A 48 2.79 11.60 -12.87
CA ILE A 48 1.68 10.69 -13.20
C ILE A 48 1.98 9.76 -14.39
N SER A 49 2.91 10.12 -15.30
CA SER A 49 3.34 9.25 -16.40
C SER A 49 3.86 7.89 -15.93
N THR A 50 4.51 7.85 -14.76
CA THR A 50 5.03 6.61 -14.14
C THR A 50 3.92 5.60 -13.94
N PHE A 51 2.74 6.04 -13.51
CA PHE A 51 1.59 5.16 -13.37
C PHE A 51 1.16 4.58 -14.72
N TYR A 52 1.08 5.42 -15.75
CA TYR A 52 0.64 4.97 -17.06
C TYR A 52 1.56 3.89 -17.66
N GLU A 53 2.86 4.02 -17.47
CA GLU A 53 3.87 3.09 -17.95
C GLU A 53 3.86 1.80 -17.13
N ASP A 54 4.02 1.90 -15.80
CA ASP A 54 4.26 0.75 -14.93
C ASP A 54 3.01 -0.12 -14.71
N LEU A 55 1.80 0.46 -14.75
CA LEU A 55 0.57 -0.32 -14.59
C LEU A 55 0.08 -0.95 -15.92
N SER A 56 0.66 -0.58 -17.06
CA SER A 56 0.15 -0.98 -18.38
C SER A 56 0.15 -2.49 -18.65
N SER A 57 0.99 -3.26 -17.95
CA SER A 57 1.04 -4.72 -18.02
C SER A 57 0.01 -5.41 -17.13
N HIS A 58 -0.71 -4.68 -16.27
CA HIS A 58 -1.58 -5.25 -15.25
C HIS A 58 -3.05 -4.87 -15.42
N GLY A 59 -3.36 -4.03 -16.40
CA GLY A 59 -4.71 -3.57 -16.67
C GLY A 59 -4.81 -2.68 -17.88
N ASP A 60 -6.03 -2.28 -18.17
CA ASP A 60 -6.37 -1.40 -19.27
C ASP A 60 -6.53 0.04 -18.78
N TRP A 61 -5.92 0.99 -19.50
CA TRP A 61 -6.23 2.41 -19.34
C TRP A 61 -7.41 2.80 -20.21
N VAL A 62 -8.43 3.43 -19.63
CA VAL A 62 -9.71 3.72 -20.28
C VAL A 62 -10.06 5.18 -20.07
N SER A 63 -10.66 5.82 -21.08
CA SER A 63 -11.32 7.11 -20.87
C SER A 63 -12.74 6.88 -20.36
N TYR A 64 -13.02 7.32 -19.13
CA TYR A 64 -14.31 7.14 -18.47
C TYR A 64 -14.78 8.47 -17.87
N HIS A 65 -15.95 8.97 -18.31
CA HIS A 65 -16.53 10.27 -17.90
C HIS A 65 -15.56 11.46 -17.95
N GLY A 66 -14.64 11.47 -18.92
CA GLY A 66 -13.65 12.53 -19.11
C GLY A 66 -12.38 12.38 -18.25
N ALA A 67 -12.26 11.32 -17.45
CA ALA A 67 -11.05 10.95 -16.73
C ALA A 67 -10.34 9.77 -17.41
N THR A 68 -9.03 9.66 -17.21
CA THR A 68 -8.25 8.47 -17.58
C THR A 68 -8.16 7.57 -16.35
N VAL A 69 -8.74 6.37 -16.44
CA VAL A 69 -8.86 5.42 -15.33
C VAL A 69 -8.16 4.10 -15.66
N PHE A 70 -7.68 3.41 -14.65
CA PHE A 70 -7.06 2.10 -14.76
C PHE A 70 -8.06 1.00 -14.36
N VAL A 71 -8.22 -0.04 -15.18
CA VAL A 71 -9.10 -1.18 -14.93
C VAL A 71 -8.26 -2.46 -14.92
N PRO A 72 -8.15 -3.19 -13.79
CA PRO A 72 -7.34 -4.41 -13.72
C PRO A 72 -7.95 -5.57 -14.52
N VAL A 73 -7.12 -6.31 -15.26
CA VAL A 73 -7.57 -7.37 -16.21
C VAL A 73 -7.32 -8.80 -15.75
N ASP A 74 -6.40 -9.02 -14.80
CA ASP A 74 -6.01 -10.36 -14.32
C ASP A 74 -6.26 -10.51 -12.81
N VAL A 75 -7.49 -10.22 -12.39
CA VAL A 75 -7.94 -10.35 -10.99
C VAL A 75 -9.07 -11.39 -10.86
N PRO A 76 -9.20 -12.08 -9.70
CA PRO A 76 -10.32 -12.98 -9.43
C PRO A 76 -11.70 -12.34 -9.68
N ASP A 77 -12.72 -13.16 -9.99
CA ASP A 77 -14.06 -12.66 -10.30
C ASP A 77 -14.74 -11.94 -9.11
N ASP A 78 -14.41 -12.34 -7.88
CA ASP A 78 -14.88 -11.76 -6.62
C ASP A 78 -13.92 -10.70 -6.04
N TRP A 79 -12.85 -10.37 -6.78
CA TRP A 79 -11.83 -9.43 -6.32
C TRP A 79 -12.39 -8.04 -6.05
N ARG A 80 -11.85 -7.42 -5.01
CA ARG A 80 -12.11 -6.02 -4.65
C ARG A 80 -10.81 -5.35 -4.17
N PRO A 81 -10.69 -4.03 -4.30
CA PRO A 81 -9.61 -3.28 -3.68
C PRO A 81 -9.47 -3.60 -2.19
N TYR A 82 -8.24 -3.68 -1.68
CA TYR A 82 -7.94 -3.96 -0.28
C TYR A 82 -8.43 -5.35 0.19
N THR A 83 -8.28 -6.38 -0.66
CA THR A 83 -8.59 -7.79 -0.29
C THR A 83 -7.45 -8.77 -0.50
N LEU A 84 -6.49 -8.51 -1.41
CA LEU A 84 -5.31 -9.36 -1.62
C LEU A 84 -4.07 -8.71 -0.99
N GLY A 85 -3.69 -9.17 0.19
CA GLY A 85 -2.65 -8.55 1.00
C GLY A 85 -3.06 -8.49 2.46
N HIS A 86 -2.45 -7.58 3.21
CA HIS A 86 -2.67 -7.47 4.65
C HIS A 86 -2.42 -6.06 5.19
N TRP A 87 -2.94 -5.82 6.39
CA TRP A 87 -2.71 -4.59 7.14
C TRP A 87 -1.46 -4.75 8.02
N VAL A 88 -0.58 -3.75 7.98
CA VAL A 88 0.51 -3.60 8.95
C VAL A 88 0.34 -2.29 9.70
N TYR A 89 0.80 -2.26 10.95
CA TYR A 89 0.81 -1.03 11.73
C TYR A 89 2.18 -0.36 11.66
N THR A 90 2.20 0.94 11.43
CA THR A 90 3.39 1.79 11.47
C THR A 90 3.20 2.89 12.51
N GLU A 91 4.27 3.24 13.23
CA GLU A 91 4.18 4.33 14.22
C GLU A 91 3.95 5.69 13.55
N GLU A 92 4.52 5.93 12.36
CA GLU A 92 4.35 7.22 11.67
C GLU A 92 2.94 7.37 11.06
N TYR A 93 2.40 6.33 10.41
CA TYR A 93 1.21 6.46 9.55
C TYR A 93 0.00 5.66 10.02
N GLY A 94 0.12 4.83 11.04
CA GLY A 94 -0.93 3.91 11.48
C GLY A 94 -1.05 2.71 10.56
N TRP A 95 -2.29 2.25 10.31
CA TRP A 95 -2.59 1.11 9.45
C TRP A 95 -2.26 1.40 7.99
N LEU A 96 -1.30 0.65 7.46
CA LEU A 96 -0.83 0.70 6.08
C LEU A 96 -1.20 -0.59 5.38
N TRP A 97 -1.71 -0.48 4.14
CA TRP A 97 -2.03 -1.66 3.34
C TRP A 97 -0.78 -2.15 2.60
N VAL A 98 -0.39 -3.39 2.85
CA VAL A 98 0.64 -4.11 2.09
C VAL A 98 -0.07 -5.01 1.09
N SER A 99 0.14 -4.73 -0.19
CA SER A 99 -0.56 -5.37 -1.30
C SER A 99 0.26 -6.51 -1.90
N ASP A 100 -0.40 -7.62 -2.21
CA ASP A 100 0.19 -8.71 -3.00
C ASP A 100 0.05 -8.46 -4.52
N GLU A 101 -0.74 -7.47 -4.92
CA GLU A 101 -0.92 -7.12 -6.32
C GLU A 101 0.24 -6.27 -6.88
N PRO A 102 0.68 -6.53 -8.12
CA PRO A 102 1.82 -5.84 -8.72
C PRO A 102 1.56 -4.35 -8.99
N PHE A 103 0.30 -3.95 -9.09
CA PHE A 103 -0.13 -2.56 -9.26
C PHE A 103 -0.37 -1.83 -7.92
N GLY A 104 -0.30 -2.56 -6.80
CA GLY A 104 -0.73 -2.07 -5.49
C GLY A 104 0.08 -0.90 -4.93
N TRP A 105 1.38 -0.86 -5.25
CA TRP A 105 2.28 0.24 -4.86
C TRP A 105 1.73 1.60 -5.27
N ALA A 106 1.05 1.66 -6.42
CA ALA A 106 0.43 2.87 -6.94
C ALA A 106 -1.03 2.95 -6.49
N THR A 107 -1.82 1.92 -6.75
CA THR A 107 -3.28 2.03 -6.66
C THR A 107 -3.79 2.21 -5.24
N TYR A 108 -3.09 1.67 -4.25
CA TYR A 108 -3.51 1.76 -2.85
C TYR A 108 -2.98 2.97 -2.12
N HIS A 109 -1.96 3.63 -2.68
CA HIS A 109 -1.26 4.74 -2.04
C HIS A 109 -1.43 6.08 -2.77
N TYR A 110 -1.70 6.11 -4.08
CA TYR A 110 -1.75 7.33 -4.90
C TYR A 110 -3.04 7.52 -5.70
N GLY A 111 -4.22 7.32 -5.12
CA GLY A 111 -5.45 7.54 -5.88
C GLY A 111 -6.71 7.07 -5.18
N ARG A 112 -7.76 6.82 -5.95
CA ARG A 112 -9.06 6.37 -5.44
C ARG A 112 -9.65 5.28 -6.31
N TRP A 113 -10.30 4.32 -5.66
CA TRP A 113 -11.03 3.26 -6.33
C TRP A 113 -12.50 3.63 -6.48
N GLY A 114 -12.99 3.56 -7.71
CA GLY A 114 -14.40 3.62 -8.05
C GLY A 114 -14.88 2.27 -8.58
N TYR A 115 -16.20 2.12 -8.67
CA TYR A 115 -16.83 0.97 -9.30
C TYR A 115 -17.96 1.46 -10.20
N ALA A 116 -18.06 0.85 -11.37
CA ALA A 116 -19.17 1.04 -12.28
C ALA A 116 -19.66 -0.32 -12.78
N ASP A 117 -20.98 -0.46 -12.94
CA ASP A 117 -21.57 -1.74 -13.33
C ASP A 117 -21.11 -2.24 -14.70
N ASP A 118 -20.70 -1.33 -15.59
CA ASP A 118 -20.33 -1.63 -16.95
C ASP A 118 -18.83 -1.91 -17.11
N ILE A 119 -17.95 -1.30 -16.30
CA ILE A 119 -16.49 -1.46 -16.39
C ILE A 119 -15.82 -2.08 -15.14
N GLY A 120 -16.59 -2.38 -14.10
CA GLY A 120 -16.11 -2.96 -12.85
C GLY A 120 -15.38 -1.97 -11.95
N TRP A 121 -14.48 -2.47 -11.11
CA TRP A 121 -13.58 -1.65 -10.32
C TRP A 121 -12.58 -0.91 -11.22
N TYR A 122 -12.46 0.39 -11.01
CA TYR A 122 -11.53 1.24 -11.71
C TYR A 122 -10.80 2.16 -10.73
N TRP A 123 -9.55 2.47 -11.03
CA TRP A 123 -8.73 3.35 -10.24
C TRP A 123 -8.51 4.69 -10.93
N VAL A 124 -8.64 5.77 -10.18
CA VAL A 124 -8.36 7.14 -10.61
C VAL A 124 -7.03 7.57 -9.99
N PRO A 125 -6.01 7.90 -10.80
CA PRO A 125 -4.74 8.38 -10.30
C PRO A 125 -4.87 9.67 -9.48
N GLY A 126 -4.06 9.76 -8.43
CA GLY A 126 -3.86 10.93 -7.58
C GLY A 126 -2.36 11.18 -7.37
N THR A 127 -2.04 12.34 -6.82
CA THR A 127 -0.66 12.82 -6.67
C THR A 127 -0.12 12.68 -5.26
N ARG A 128 -1.01 12.42 -4.30
CA ARG A 128 -0.69 12.38 -2.88
C ARG A 128 -0.61 10.96 -2.39
N TRP A 129 0.42 10.71 -1.60
CA TRP A 129 0.58 9.44 -0.90
C TRP A 129 -0.32 9.35 0.34
N ALA A 130 -0.78 8.15 0.65
CA ALA A 130 -1.41 7.78 1.91
C ALA A 130 -1.07 6.32 2.27
N PRO A 131 -1.07 5.94 3.57
CA PRO A 131 -0.90 4.54 3.97
C PRO A 131 -2.02 3.64 3.44
N ALA A 132 -3.24 4.20 3.30
CA ALA A 132 -4.36 3.65 2.55
C ALA A 132 -5.42 4.74 2.37
N TRP A 133 -6.24 4.60 1.32
CA TRP A 133 -7.37 5.49 1.02
C TRP A 133 -8.70 4.81 1.34
N VAL A 134 -8.93 4.58 2.64
CA VAL A 134 -10.11 3.85 3.13
C VAL A 134 -10.89 4.63 4.17
N THR A 135 -12.14 4.23 4.37
CA THR A 135 -12.97 4.57 5.53
C THR A 135 -13.21 3.30 6.36
N TRP A 136 -13.43 3.47 7.67
CA TRP A 136 -13.53 2.36 8.62
C TRP A 136 -14.90 2.33 9.30
N ARG A 137 -15.45 1.13 9.41
CA ARG A 137 -16.55 0.78 10.30
C ARG A 137 -16.13 -0.38 11.19
N ARG A 138 -16.81 -0.54 12.30
CA ARG A 138 -16.63 -1.69 13.20
C ARG A 138 -17.88 -2.00 13.98
N ASP A 139 -17.95 -3.24 14.44
CA ASP A 139 -18.75 -3.62 15.59
C ASP A 139 -17.84 -4.31 16.63
N ARG A 140 -18.36 -5.25 17.43
CA ARG A 140 -17.57 -6.01 18.42
C ARG A 140 -16.86 -7.22 17.84
N GLU A 141 -17.34 -7.75 16.73
CA GLU A 141 -16.92 -9.01 16.14
C GLU A 141 -16.24 -8.81 14.79
N HIS A 142 -16.43 -7.64 14.16
CA HIS A 142 -15.94 -7.36 12.81
C HIS A 142 -15.22 -6.01 12.70
N ILE A 143 -14.19 -6.03 11.86
CA ILE A 143 -13.51 -4.84 11.34
C ILE A 143 -13.86 -4.73 9.87
N ILE A 144 -14.20 -3.51 9.45
CA ILE A 144 -14.78 -3.25 8.16
C ILE A 144 -14.11 -2.02 7.55
N TRP A 145 -13.72 -2.12 6.28
CA TRP A 145 -13.19 -0.97 5.55
C TRP A 145 -13.78 -0.91 4.15
N ALA A 146 -13.75 0.28 3.56
CA ALA A 146 -14.11 0.47 2.16
C ALA A 146 -13.15 1.49 1.52
N PRO A 147 -12.77 1.32 0.25
CA PRO A 147 -12.05 2.36 -0.46
C PRO A 147 -12.87 3.65 -0.52
N LEU A 148 -12.21 4.78 -0.37
CA LEU A 148 -12.83 6.08 -0.60
C LEU A 148 -13.13 6.23 -2.10
N PRO A 149 -14.36 6.58 -2.50
CA PRO A 149 -14.71 6.73 -3.90
C PRO A 149 -14.01 7.95 -4.52
N PRO A 150 -13.86 8.00 -5.87
CA PRO A 150 -13.32 9.19 -6.54
C PRO A 150 -14.26 10.38 -6.33
N ARG A 151 -13.71 11.52 -5.91
CA ARG A 151 -14.45 12.78 -5.73
C ARG A 151 -14.09 13.75 -6.87
N ARG A 152 -15.09 14.47 -7.41
CA ARG A 152 -14.85 15.65 -8.24
C ARG A 152 -14.46 16.80 -7.30
N ASP A 153 -13.16 17.04 -7.16
CA ASP A 153 -12.62 18.19 -6.46
C ASP A 153 -12.06 19.19 -7.51
N PRO A 154 -12.41 20.49 -7.44
CA PRO A 154 -11.82 21.52 -8.30
C PRO A 154 -10.29 21.59 -8.27
N ASP A 155 -9.65 21.17 -7.16
CA ASP A 155 -8.20 21.29 -6.98
C ASP A 155 -7.46 19.95 -6.79
N LEU A 156 -8.14 18.78 -6.76
CA LEU A 156 -7.53 17.45 -6.52
C LEU A 156 -6.59 17.35 -5.28
N ILE A 157 -6.56 18.37 -4.42
CA ILE A 157 -5.50 18.67 -3.44
C ILE A 157 -6.12 19.07 -2.07
N SER A 158 -7.39 18.76 -1.78
CA SER A 158 -7.88 18.80 -0.39
C SER A 158 -8.92 17.73 -0.08
N ILE A 159 -8.60 16.84 0.86
CA ILE A 159 -9.50 15.80 1.31
C ILE A 159 -10.51 16.46 2.24
N GLU A 160 -11.74 16.60 1.77
CA GLU A 160 -12.88 16.70 2.66
C GLU A 160 -13.58 15.33 2.62
N VAL A 161 -13.70 14.69 3.77
CA VAL A 161 -14.40 13.41 3.93
C VAL A 161 -15.88 13.75 4.07
N THR A 162 -16.68 13.42 3.04
CA THR A 162 -18.15 13.45 3.15
C THR A 162 -18.66 12.02 3.14
N PHE A 163 -19.37 11.65 4.21
CA PHE A 163 -19.76 10.28 4.55
C PHE A 163 -21.01 9.78 3.82
N ASP A 164 -21.59 10.59 2.94
CA ASP A 164 -23.02 10.43 2.68
C ASP A 164 -23.38 9.29 1.72
N THR A 165 -22.46 8.73 0.92
CA THR A 165 -22.74 7.50 0.14
C THR A 165 -21.49 6.71 -0.28
N THR A 166 -20.89 5.92 0.62
CA THR A 166 -20.05 4.76 0.18
C THR A 166 -20.99 3.61 -0.15
N PRO A 167 -21.05 3.11 -1.39
CA PRO A 167 -21.98 2.03 -1.74
C PRO A 167 -21.73 0.77 -0.91
N ASP A 168 -22.79 0.05 -0.54
CA ASP A 168 -22.66 -1.10 0.37
C ASP A 168 -21.72 -2.20 -0.17
N TYR A 169 -21.62 -2.35 -1.49
CA TYR A 169 -20.73 -3.32 -2.12
C TYR A 169 -19.25 -2.90 -2.15
N TYR A 170 -18.88 -1.74 -1.59
CA TYR A 170 -17.47 -1.35 -1.42
C TYR A 170 -16.85 -1.95 -0.17
N TRP A 171 -17.66 -2.28 0.84
CA TRP A 171 -17.14 -2.72 2.11
C TRP A 171 -16.49 -4.10 1.99
N VAL A 172 -15.41 -4.28 2.74
CA VAL A 172 -14.72 -5.52 3.03
C VAL A 172 -14.92 -5.77 4.51
N VAL A 173 -15.39 -6.96 4.86
CA VAL A 173 -15.73 -7.36 6.23
C VAL A 173 -14.86 -8.54 6.60
N VAL A 174 -14.19 -8.47 7.74
CA VAL A 174 -13.48 -9.60 8.35
C VAL A 174 -13.82 -9.71 9.83
N PRO A 175 -13.79 -10.93 10.41
CA PRO A 175 -13.80 -11.08 11.86
C PRO A 175 -12.63 -10.33 12.50
N SER A 176 -12.83 -9.63 13.62
CA SER A 176 -11.77 -8.86 14.31
C SER A 176 -10.53 -9.71 14.59
N ARG A 177 -10.72 -10.97 14.99
CA ARG A 177 -9.64 -11.92 15.29
C ARG A 177 -8.78 -12.30 14.08
N GLU A 178 -9.27 -12.10 12.86
CA GLU A 178 -8.56 -12.40 11.61
C GLU A 178 -7.98 -11.14 10.96
N PHE A 179 -8.11 -9.97 11.59
CA PHE A 179 -7.68 -8.70 11.00
C PHE A 179 -6.16 -8.63 10.72
N LEU A 180 -5.36 -9.35 11.51
CA LEU A 180 -3.91 -9.45 11.37
C LEU A 180 -3.47 -10.65 10.50
N ALA A 181 -4.38 -11.29 9.76
CA ALA A 181 -4.02 -12.36 8.86
C ALA A 181 -3.02 -11.87 7.80
N ALA A 182 -1.98 -12.67 7.54
CA ALA A 182 -0.95 -12.37 6.53
C ALA A 182 -1.52 -12.31 5.09
N ASP A 183 -2.63 -12.99 4.87
CA ASP A 183 -3.47 -12.85 3.68
C ASP A 183 -4.91 -12.66 4.16
N VAL A 184 -5.41 -11.44 4.08
CA VAL A 184 -6.76 -11.08 4.52
C VAL A 184 -7.83 -11.72 3.65
N SER A 185 -7.51 -12.12 2.41
CA SER A 185 -8.48 -12.64 1.44
C SER A 185 -9.19 -13.91 1.93
N VAL A 186 -8.53 -14.69 2.79
CA VAL A 186 -9.07 -15.93 3.38
C VAL A 186 -10.07 -15.66 4.50
N ALA A 187 -10.03 -14.47 5.10
CA ALA A 187 -10.88 -14.04 6.20
C ALA A 187 -12.09 -13.20 5.75
N VAL A 188 -12.11 -12.76 4.48
CA VAL A 188 -13.20 -11.94 3.94
C VAL A 188 -14.51 -12.72 3.97
N ILE A 189 -15.51 -12.15 4.67
CA ILE A 189 -16.89 -12.65 4.67
C ILE A 189 -17.53 -12.34 3.33
N ARG A 190 -17.79 -13.40 2.54
CA ARG A 190 -18.37 -13.31 1.19
C ARG A 190 -19.84 -13.73 1.11
N ASP A 191 -20.38 -14.33 2.17
CA ASP A 191 -21.82 -14.62 2.21
C ASP A 191 -22.60 -13.31 2.17
N ARG A 192 -23.46 -13.15 1.16
CA ARG A 192 -24.12 -11.87 0.88
C ARG A 192 -25.09 -11.48 2.00
N SER A 193 -25.79 -12.44 2.58
CA SER A 193 -26.79 -12.17 3.61
C SER A 193 -26.14 -11.78 4.94
N GLU A 194 -25.04 -12.45 5.30
CA GLU A 194 -24.22 -12.10 6.44
C GLU A 194 -23.54 -10.74 6.25
N PHE A 195 -22.92 -10.51 5.08
CA PHE A 195 -22.27 -9.25 4.73
C PHE A 195 -23.20 -8.04 4.91
N VAL A 196 -24.40 -8.08 4.31
CA VAL A 196 -25.36 -6.96 4.40
C VAL A 196 -25.74 -6.68 5.83
N ARG A 197 -26.05 -7.73 6.62
CA ARG A 197 -26.40 -7.59 8.03
C ARG A 197 -25.30 -6.92 8.85
N ILE A 198 -24.04 -7.28 8.60
CA ILE A 198 -22.90 -6.72 9.33
C ILE A 198 -22.68 -5.24 8.94
N VAL A 199 -22.66 -4.93 7.65
CA VAL A 199 -22.43 -3.57 7.15
C VAL A 199 -23.51 -2.59 7.62
N GLU A 200 -24.77 -3.02 7.65
CA GLU A 200 -25.91 -2.22 8.14
C GLU A 200 -25.86 -1.98 9.66
N ALA A 201 -25.35 -2.94 10.44
CA ALA A 201 -25.26 -2.83 11.89
C ALA A 201 -24.02 -2.04 12.37
N ALA A 202 -22.95 -2.07 11.58
CA ALA A 202 -21.65 -1.51 11.97
C ALA A 202 -21.66 0.01 12.06
N GLN A 203 -20.91 0.54 13.02
CA GLN A 203 -20.78 1.97 13.27
C GLN A 203 -19.49 2.51 12.66
N PRO A 204 -19.45 3.78 12.22
CA PRO A 204 -18.19 4.44 11.87
C PRO A 204 -17.17 4.30 13.00
N ALA A 205 -15.95 3.87 12.68
CA ALA A 205 -14.91 3.68 13.68
C ALA A 205 -14.16 4.99 14.00
N GLY A 206 -14.22 5.96 13.10
CA GLY A 206 -13.58 7.28 13.21
C GLY A 206 -13.06 7.76 11.85
N ASP A 207 -12.39 8.90 11.88
CA ASP A 207 -11.95 9.60 10.68
C ASP A 207 -10.45 9.47 10.46
N VAL A 208 -10.07 9.23 9.21
CA VAL A 208 -8.68 9.37 8.77
C VAL A 208 -8.32 10.85 8.82
N THR A 209 -7.21 11.18 9.48
CA THR A 209 -6.78 12.58 9.67
C THR A 209 -5.65 12.94 8.73
N ILE A 210 -5.51 14.23 8.41
CA ILE A 210 -4.37 14.75 7.66
C ILE A 210 -3.53 15.59 8.61
N GLN A 211 -2.26 15.23 8.77
CA GLN A 211 -1.31 15.97 9.58
C GLN A 211 -0.13 16.37 8.70
N ASN A 212 0.14 17.68 8.57
CA ASN A 212 1.24 18.20 7.74
C ASN A 212 1.24 17.66 6.29
N ASN A 213 0.07 17.62 5.65
CA ASN A 213 -0.15 17.07 4.29
C ASN A 213 0.05 15.54 4.17
N VAL A 214 0.21 14.83 5.28
CA VAL A 214 0.30 13.37 5.34
C VAL A 214 -0.99 12.79 5.90
N VAL A 215 -1.50 11.75 5.25
CA VAL A 215 -2.66 10.99 5.73
C VAL A 215 -2.23 10.04 6.87
N ILE A 216 -2.93 10.12 8.01
CA ILE A 216 -2.68 9.31 9.20
C ILE A 216 -3.88 8.39 9.46
N ASN A 217 -3.63 7.09 9.41
CA ASN A 217 -4.64 6.04 9.50
C ASN A 217 -4.60 5.30 10.85
N LYS A 218 -4.76 6.04 11.95
CA LYS A 218 -4.81 5.50 13.33
C LYS A 218 -6.24 5.36 13.85
N VAL A 219 -7.18 5.04 12.95
CA VAL A 219 -8.63 5.01 13.27
C VAL A 219 -8.97 3.85 14.19
N ILE A 220 -8.38 2.68 13.96
CA ILE A 220 -8.52 1.52 14.85
C ILE A 220 -7.33 1.49 15.80
N ASP A 221 -7.61 1.57 17.11
CA ASP A 221 -6.59 1.52 18.15
C ASP A 221 -5.94 0.12 18.18
N VAL A 222 -4.61 0.10 18.28
CA VAL A 222 -3.83 -1.13 18.38
C VAL A 222 -4.20 -1.92 19.63
N ASP A 223 -4.42 -1.25 20.77
CA ASP A 223 -4.77 -1.92 22.03
C ASP A 223 -6.09 -2.71 21.91
N VAL A 224 -7.01 -2.24 21.06
CA VAL A 224 -8.24 -2.95 20.75
C VAL A 224 -7.95 -4.21 19.94
N ILE A 225 -7.10 -4.09 18.91
CA ILE A 225 -6.73 -5.24 18.08
C ILE A 225 -6.03 -6.29 18.91
N GLU A 226 -5.04 -5.90 19.73
CA GLU A 226 -4.30 -6.84 20.57
C GLU A 226 -5.23 -7.59 21.54
N LYS A 227 -6.22 -6.88 22.08
CA LYS A 227 -7.23 -7.46 22.97
C LYS A 227 -8.22 -8.40 22.25
N GLU A 228 -8.62 -8.08 21.02
CA GLU A 228 -9.60 -8.87 20.25
C GLU A 228 -8.97 -10.06 19.52
N THR A 229 -7.66 -10.00 19.24
CA THR A 229 -6.91 -11.05 18.54
C THR A 229 -6.10 -11.95 19.47
N ASP A 230 -5.85 -11.54 20.72
CA ASP A 230 -4.84 -12.13 21.62
C ASP A 230 -3.43 -12.17 20.99
N GLN A 231 -3.15 -11.29 20.01
CA GLN A 231 -1.87 -11.16 19.32
C GLN A 231 -1.24 -9.80 19.64
N ASN A 232 0.09 -9.75 19.73
CA ASN A 232 0.79 -8.46 19.84
C ASN A 232 0.96 -7.84 18.44
N VAL A 233 0.60 -6.58 18.29
CA VAL A 233 0.82 -5.82 17.06
C VAL A 233 2.20 -5.19 17.12
N THR A 234 3.15 -5.83 16.44
CA THR A 234 4.50 -5.28 16.31
C THR A 234 4.52 -4.21 15.22
N ALA A 235 4.84 -2.98 15.59
CA ALA A 235 4.97 -1.89 14.63
C ALA A 235 6.11 -2.16 13.63
N VAL A 236 5.77 -2.09 12.35
CA VAL A 236 6.71 -2.21 11.23
C VAL A 236 7.46 -0.88 11.07
N LYS A 237 8.75 -0.97 10.75
CA LYS A 237 9.58 0.22 10.52
C LYS A 237 9.23 0.84 9.17
N VAL A 238 9.29 2.17 9.08
CA VAL A 238 9.19 2.85 7.80
C VAL A 238 10.57 3.25 7.30
N SER A 239 10.81 3.03 6.01
CA SER A 239 11.95 3.58 5.29
C SER A 239 11.48 4.46 4.14
N LYS A 240 12.18 5.56 3.87
CA LYS A 240 11.88 6.39 2.70
C LYS A 240 12.56 5.83 1.47
N THR A 241 11.84 5.78 0.36
CA THR A 241 12.37 5.42 -0.96
C THR A 241 12.18 6.60 -1.92
N ASP A 242 13.14 6.82 -2.82
CA ASP A 242 12.98 7.74 -3.97
C ASP A 242 12.36 7.04 -5.18
N ALA A 243 12.18 5.73 -5.09
CA ALA A 243 11.65 4.85 -6.12
C ALA A 243 10.18 4.54 -5.77
N PRO A 244 9.20 5.16 -6.48
CA PRO A 244 7.78 5.05 -6.14
C PRO A 244 7.26 3.61 -6.23
N GLU A 245 7.80 2.80 -7.14
CA GLU A 245 7.45 1.40 -7.35
C GLU A 245 7.88 0.46 -6.20
N GLN A 246 8.67 0.96 -5.25
CA GLN A 246 8.98 0.26 -4.01
C GLN A 246 8.01 0.61 -2.87
N SER A 247 7.16 1.62 -3.04
CA SER A 247 6.22 2.08 -2.01
C SER A 247 5.22 0.96 -1.64
N GLY A 248 5.00 0.76 -0.35
CA GLY A 248 4.09 -0.27 0.18
C GLY A 248 4.67 -1.69 0.25
N LYS A 249 5.92 -1.91 -0.22
CA LYS A 249 6.58 -3.22 -0.09
C LYS A 249 7.16 -3.43 1.29
N LEU A 250 6.87 -4.59 1.87
CA LEU A 250 7.37 -5.03 3.16
C LEU A 250 8.54 -5.99 2.98
N GLU A 251 9.72 -5.63 3.50
CA GLU A 251 10.90 -6.50 3.55
C GLU A 251 11.57 -6.37 4.92
N ASN A 252 11.85 -7.51 5.58
CA ASN A 252 12.56 -7.56 6.88
C ASN A 252 11.97 -6.58 7.93
N ASP A 253 10.66 -6.65 8.17
CA ASP A 253 9.91 -5.77 9.10
C ASP A 253 10.06 -4.27 8.79
N THR A 254 10.33 -3.94 7.54
CA THR A 254 10.44 -2.55 7.07
C THR A 254 9.58 -2.36 5.83
N VAL A 255 8.67 -1.38 5.86
CA VAL A 255 7.91 -0.95 4.70
C VAL A 255 8.58 0.25 4.05
N ALA A 256 8.79 0.18 2.74
CA ALA A 256 9.26 1.32 1.97
C ALA A 256 8.09 2.26 1.65
N VAL A 257 8.30 3.56 1.84
CA VAL A 257 7.31 4.60 1.59
C VAL A 257 7.92 5.71 0.74
N PHE A 258 7.29 5.98 -0.40
CA PHE A 258 7.56 7.20 -1.16
C PHE A 258 6.66 8.31 -0.61
N GLU A 259 7.19 9.25 0.17
CA GLU A 259 6.36 10.35 0.72
C GLU A 259 6.23 11.53 -0.24
N GLY A 260 6.94 11.49 -1.38
CA GLY A 260 6.95 12.57 -2.36
C GLY A 260 5.59 12.75 -3.04
N GLU A 261 5.23 13.99 -3.36
CA GLU A 261 4.11 14.26 -4.25
C GLU A 261 4.50 13.86 -5.67
N VAL A 262 3.71 12.97 -6.27
CA VAL A 262 3.79 12.68 -7.69
C VAL A 262 3.26 13.90 -8.43
N LYS A 263 4.05 14.51 -9.32
CA LYS A 263 3.59 15.71 -10.02
C LYS A 263 2.46 15.39 -10.98
N ALA A 264 1.40 16.20 -10.92
CA ALA A 264 0.38 16.20 -11.95
C ALA A 264 1.00 16.69 -13.27
N ASP A 265 0.69 16.00 -14.36
CA ASP A 265 0.99 16.45 -15.72
C ASP A 265 -0.30 16.35 -16.55
N PRO A 266 -0.97 17.49 -16.85
CA PRO A 266 -2.19 17.49 -17.66
C PRO A 266 -2.00 16.96 -19.09
N LYS A 267 -0.76 16.89 -19.58
CA LYS A 267 -0.42 16.37 -20.90
C LYS A 267 -0.07 14.87 -20.86
N ALA A 268 0.26 14.33 -19.69
CA ALA A 268 0.57 12.92 -19.54
C ALA A 268 -0.65 12.07 -19.90
N LYS A 269 -0.42 11.08 -20.75
CA LYS A 269 -1.43 10.13 -21.22
C LYS A 269 -0.78 8.75 -21.34
N PRO A 270 -1.56 7.68 -21.15
CA PRO A 270 -1.08 6.34 -21.38
C PRO A 270 -0.78 6.13 -22.86
N ALA A 271 0.24 5.31 -23.14
CA ALA A 271 0.65 4.97 -24.50
C ALA A 271 -0.49 4.33 -25.30
N LYS A 272 -1.38 3.61 -24.62
CA LYS A 272 -2.56 2.98 -25.19
C LYS A 272 -3.77 3.24 -24.31
N LEU A 273 -4.84 3.73 -24.93
CA LEU A 273 -6.18 3.71 -24.35
C LEU A 273 -6.96 2.55 -24.96
N LYS A 274 -7.57 1.74 -24.10
CA LYS A 274 -8.49 0.69 -24.48
C LYS A 274 -9.86 1.30 -24.79
N ASP A 275 -10.50 0.80 -25.83
CA ASP A 275 -11.89 1.14 -26.13
C ASP A 275 -12.79 0.65 -24.99
N ILE A 276 -13.57 1.57 -24.42
CA ILE A 276 -14.46 1.29 -23.29
C ILE A 276 -15.47 0.18 -23.63
N GLU A 277 -15.94 0.09 -24.88
CA GLU A 277 -16.88 -0.96 -25.27
C GLU A 277 -16.26 -2.36 -25.19
N GLN A 278 -14.94 -2.48 -25.43
CA GLN A 278 -14.24 -3.76 -25.24
C GLN A 278 -14.12 -4.11 -23.75
N VAL A 279 -13.86 -3.12 -22.89
CA VAL A 279 -13.80 -3.33 -21.44
C VAL A 279 -15.16 -3.78 -20.91
N LYS A 280 -16.25 -3.14 -21.36
CA LYS A 280 -17.61 -3.53 -21.00
C LYS A 280 -17.95 -4.96 -21.39
N GLN A 281 -17.53 -5.39 -22.58
CA GLN A 281 -17.73 -6.78 -23.03
C GLN A 281 -17.01 -7.78 -22.13
N VAL A 282 -15.76 -7.49 -21.73
CA VAL A 282 -15.01 -8.35 -20.79
C VAL A 282 -15.72 -8.44 -19.45
N GLN A 283 -16.18 -7.31 -18.89
CA GLN A 283 -16.85 -7.28 -17.59
C GLN A 283 -18.23 -7.96 -17.61
N ALA A 284 -19.00 -7.79 -18.68
CA ALA A 284 -20.24 -8.52 -18.89
C ALA A 284 -19.99 -10.05 -18.93
N GLY A 285 -18.88 -10.47 -19.55
CA GLY A 285 -18.43 -11.86 -19.55
C GLY A 285 -18.18 -12.40 -18.14
N ARG A 286 -17.50 -11.65 -17.26
CA ARG A 286 -17.27 -12.03 -15.86
C ARG A 286 -18.58 -12.18 -15.09
N LYS A 287 -19.50 -11.21 -15.21
CA LYS A 287 -20.83 -11.27 -14.56
C LYS A 287 -21.69 -12.45 -15.02
N SER A 288 -21.51 -12.89 -16.26
CA SER A 288 -22.30 -13.97 -16.86
C SER A 288 -21.86 -15.39 -16.49
N LYS A 289 -20.63 -15.56 -15.96
CA LYS A 289 -20.17 -16.84 -15.45
C LYS A 289 -20.83 -17.08 -14.08
N PRO A 290 -21.67 -18.12 -13.91
CA PRO A 290 -22.11 -18.51 -12.59
C PRO A 290 -20.89 -18.89 -11.75
N THR A 291 -20.87 -18.52 -10.48
CA THR A 291 -19.93 -19.05 -9.48
C THR A 291 -20.16 -20.57 -9.39
N GLU A 292 -19.45 -21.33 -10.21
CA GLU A 292 -19.55 -22.77 -10.33
C GLU A 292 -18.89 -23.41 -9.09
N GLY A 293 -19.62 -23.36 -7.98
CA GLY A 293 -19.20 -23.86 -6.67
C GLY A 293 -20.35 -24.00 -5.66
N ALA A 294 -21.48 -23.34 -5.87
CA ALA A 294 -22.68 -23.52 -5.05
C ALA A 294 -23.67 -24.50 -5.71
N ARG A 295 -23.27 -25.78 -5.86
CA ARG A 295 -24.28 -26.85 -5.98
C ARG A 295 -24.73 -27.19 -4.56
N ALA A 296 -25.84 -26.61 -4.15
CA ALA A 296 -26.65 -27.19 -3.08
C ALA A 296 -27.16 -28.54 -3.59
N ASP A 297 -26.73 -29.62 -2.94
CA ASP A 297 -27.37 -30.92 -3.10
C ASP A 297 -28.85 -30.76 -2.73
N GLY A 298 -29.71 -30.92 -3.75
CA GLY A 298 -31.14 -30.87 -3.59
C GLY A 298 -31.61 -32.08 -2.78
N ALA A 299 -31.99 -31.84 -1.53
CA ALA A 299 -32.90 -32.72 -0.82
C ALA A 299 -34.28 -32.62 -1.48
N GLU A 300 -34.74 -33.71 -2.10
CA GLU A 300 -36.12 -33.91 -2.52
C GLU A 300 -37.06 -33.76 -1.31
N PRO A 301 -38.17 -33.00 -1.41
CA PRO A 301 -39.17 -32.99 -0.35
C PRO A 301 -40.04 -34.26 -0.43
N GLU A 302 -40.04 -35.01 0.67
CA GLU A 302 -40.91 -36.16 0.92
C GLU A 302 -42.39 -35.72 0.93
N GLU A 303 -43.17 -36.23 -0.02
CA GLU A 303 -44.60 -35.96 -0.19
C GLU A 303 -45.39 -36.63 0.94
N THR A 304 -45.88 -35.83 1.90
CA THR A 304 -46.76 -36.31 2.97
C THR A 304 -48.20 -36.42 2.46
N ALA A 305 -48.65 -37.66 2.29
CA ALA A 305 -50.02 -38.00 1.95
C ALA A 305 -51.00 -37.58 3.07
N LYS A 306 -52.08 -36.89 2.69
CA LYS A 306 -53.25 -36.62 3.55
C LYS A 306 -54.07 -37.91 3.77
N PRO A 307 -54.72 -38.09 4.93
CA PRO A 307 -55.66 -39.19 5.12
C PRO A 307 -57.02 -38.86 4.48
N GLU A 308 -57.56 -39.81 3.71
CA GLU A 308 -58.95 -39.81 3.22
C GLU A 308 -59.93 -40.14 4.36
N GLN A 309 -61.14 -39.58 4.26
CA GLN A 309 -62.33 -39.94 5.04
C GLN A 309 -63.01 -41.18 4.46
#